data_AF-A0A7C9QTV8-F1
#
_entry.id   AF-A0A7C9QTV8-F1
#
_cell.length_a   1.000
_cell.length_b   1.000
_cell.length_c   1.000
_cell.angle_alpha   90.00
_cell.angle_beta   90.00
_cell.angle_gamma   90.00
#
_symmetry.space_group_name_H-M   'P 1'
#
loop_
_entity.id
_entity.type
_entity.pdbx_description
1 polymer ?
#
loop_
_entity_poly.entity_id
_entity_poly.type
_entity_poly.pdbx_seq_one_letter_code
_entity_poly.pdbx_strand_id
1 'polypeptide(L)'
;MTITHPSPSSPSSSGAKACEAVANTMIGHFVTRLEVEAHRAGGTLTVAAIRALAERFMADEAARFAPVLRRSWDACTKMREARQWESARHNPFDRILIKPFAHLFPPRQGDDGVSGVLSRRMLPGFHMAVDKMIGPALFEQCQRKSQAILDRHRADDGTDWAQVHADRETLALCFDVLVVVAHSFANFDRRRDWFVTLVNSHLGPAEAGAIDAHWQLTEHGFAEMMRALFADLKALLAGDAAALRKRYGEHTVEALEGFFRRLDA
;
A
#
# COMPACT_ATOMS: atom_id res chain seq x y z
N MET A 1 -21.51 3.07 39.16
CA MET A 1 -21.02 2.00 38.28
C MET A 1 -20.15 2.67 37.22
N THR A 2 -18.84 2.60 37.39
CA THR A 2 -17.87 3.35 36.57
C THR A 2 -17.38 2.42 35.47
N ILE A 3 -17.77 2.69 34.23
CA ILE A 3 -17.32 1.93 33.06
C ILE A 3 -16.00 2.55 32.60
N THR A 4 -14.89 1.89 32.91
CA THR A 4 -13.57 2.19 32.37
C THR A 4 -13.53 1.83 30.88
N HIS A 5 -13.40 2.85 30.02
CA HIS A 5 -13.09 2.67 28.61
C HIS A 5 -11.64 2.16 28.45
N PRO A 6 -11.37 1.17 27.57
CA PRO A 6 -10.01 0.77 27.25
C PRO A 6 -9.33 1.88 26.43
N SER A 7 -8.15 2.31 26.89
CA SER A 7 -7.26 3.24 26.17
C SER A 7 -6.83 2.67 24.81
N PRO A 8 -6.55 3.51 23.80
CA PRO A 8 -6.06 3.08 22.51
C PRO A 8 -4.72 2.37 22.68
N SER A 9 -4.65 1.11 22.28
CA SER A 9 -3.47 0.27 22.39
C SER A 9 -2.34 0.84 21.53
N SER A 10 -1.21 1.11 22.20
CA SER A 10 0.05 1.55 21.60
C SER A 10 0.43 0.69 20.38
N PRO A 11 1.14 1.27 19.38
CA PRO A 11 1.56 0.51 18.19
C PRO A 11 2.35 -0.73 18.63
N SER A 12 1.89 -1.93 18.24
CA SER A 12 2.45 -3.18 18.76
C SER A 12 3.96 -3.23 18.53
N SER A 13 4.68 -3.27 19.65
CA SER A 13 6.14 -3.16 19.74
C SER A 13 6.90 -4.37 19.19
N SER A 14 6.23 -5.41 18.71
CA SER A 14 6.87 -6.69 18.37
C SER A 14 7.69 -6.66 17.09
N GLY A 15 7.23 -5.95 16.04
CA GLY A 15 7.92 -5.88 14.75
C GLY A 15 9.23 -5.09 14.82
N ALA A 16 9.20 -3.93 15.47
CA ALA A 16 10.40 -3.12 15.71
C ALA A 16 11.42 -3.87 16.57
N LYS A 17 10.96 -4.53 17.65
CA LYS A 17 11.81 -5.37 18.52
C LYS A 17 12.43 -6.56 17.80
N ALA A 18 11.75 -7.15 16.82
CA ALA A 18 12.28 -8.26 16.04
C ALA A 18 13.43 -7.82 15.11
N CYS A 19 13.28 -6.69 14.42
CA CYS A 19 14.36 -6.13 13.60
C CYS A 19 15.56 -5.67 14.45
N GLU A 20 15.28 -5.06 15.60
CA GLU A 20 16.29 -4.62 16.58
C GLU A 20 17.08 -5.82 17.16
N ALA A 21 16.40 -6.91 17.49
CA ALA A 21 17.05 -8.13 17.99
C ALA A 21 18.00 -8.76 16.96
N VAL A 22 17.62 -8.78 15.67
CA VAL A 22 18.47 -9.31 14.60
C VAL A 22 19.70 -8.43 14.41
N ALA A 23 19.53 -7.09 14.39
CA ALA A 23 20.64 -6.15 14.28
C ALA A 23 21.62 -6.26 15.46
N ASN A 24 21.10 -6.31 16.69
CA ASN A 24 21.92 -6.46 17.90
C ASN A 24 22.68 -7.78 17.92
N THR A 25 22.08 -8.86 17.43
CA THR A 25 22.75 -10.16 17.32
C THR A 25 23.88 -10.12 16.29
N MET A 26 23.66 -9.53 15.12
CA MET A 26 24.71 -9.40 14.10
C MET A 26 25.89 -8.55 14.59
N ILE A 27 25.59 -7.40 15.22
CA ILE A 27 26.63 -6.51 15.77
C ILE A 27 27.41 -7.24 16.88
N GLY A 28 26.72 -7.93 17.79
CA GLY A 28 27.36 -8.72 18.84
C GLY A 28 28.30 -9.80 18.29
N HIS A 29 27.86 -10.56 17.30
CA HIS A 29 28.69 -11.59 16.66
C HIS A 29 29.94 -11.00 15.97
N PHE A 30 29.79 -9.84 15.32
CA PHE A 30 30.92 -9.16 14.69
C PHE A 30 31.93 -8.66 15.73
N VAL A 31 31.45 -8.09 16.85
CA VAL A 31 32.31 -7.66 17.97
C VAL A 31 33.08 -8.84 18.56
N THR A 32 32.41 -9.97 18.83
CA THR A 32 33.08 -11.19 19.30
C THR A 32 34.18 -11.65 18.32
N ARG A 33 33.92 -11.55 17.00
CA ARG A 33 34.91 -11.91 15.98
C ARG A 33 36.11 -10.96 16.00
N LEU A 34 35.88 -9.65 16.18
CA LEU A 34 36.94 -8.66 16.34
C LEU A 34 37.80 -8.93 17.58
N GLU A 35 37.18 -9.28 18.70
CA GLU A 35 37.89 -9.60 19.95
C GLU A 35 38.82 -10.83 19.79
N VAL A 36 38.31 -11.90 19.18
CA VAL A 36 39.11 -13.12 18.92
C VAL A 36 40.32 -12.83 18.03
N GLU A 37 40.12 -12.06 16.97
CA GLU A 37 41.18 -11.76 16.01
C GLU A 37 42.17 -10.73 16.55
N ALA A 38 41.70 -9.76 17.35
CA ALA A 38 42.59 -8.88 18.10
C ALA A 38 43.47 -9.67 19.07
N HIS A 39 42.91 -10.65 19.78
CA HIS A 39 43.68 -11.51 20.69
C HIS A 39 44.76 -12.30 19.95
N ARG A 40 44.43 -12.85 18.77
CA ARG A 40 45.38 -13.57 17.90
C ARG A 40 46.50 -12.66 17.37
N ALA A 41 46.20 -11.38 17.16
CA ALA A 41 47.13 -10.39 16.64
C ALA A 41 47.89 -9.62 17.75
N GLY A 42 47.91 -10.13 18.99
CA GLY A 42 48.66 -9.50 20.09
C GLY A 42 47.97 -8.27 20.70
N GLY A 43 46.65 -8.18 20.60
CA GLY A 43 45.82 -7.16 21.23
C GLY A 43 45.49 -5.95 20.35
N THR A 44 45.96 -5.91 19.09
CA THR A 44 45.69 -4.79 18.17
C THR A 44 45.27 -5.29 16.79
N LEU A 45 44.42 -4.51 16.11
CA LEU A 45 44.02 -4.75 14.72
C LEU A 45 44.27 -3.49 13.90
N THR A 46 44.79 -3.68 12.68
CA THR A 46 44.91 -2.59 11.72
C THR A 46 43.57 -2.30 11.05
N VAL A 47 43.40 -1.08 10.52
CA VAL A 47 42.21 -0.69 9.76
C VAL A 47 41.96 -1.63 8.57
N ALA A 48 43.03 -2.06 7.88
CA ALA A 48 42.93 -3.00 6.76
C ALA A 48 42.43 -4.38 7.21
N ALA A 49 42.90 -4.87 8.36
CA ALA A 49 42.46 -6.13 8.93
C ALA A 49 40.97 -6.08 9.35
N ILE A 50 40.52 -4.98 9.95
CA ILE A 50 39.12 -4.77 10.34
C ILE A 50 38.21 -4.79 9.11
N ARG A 51 38.57 -4.08 8.03
CA ARG A 51 37.79 -4.08 6.77
C ARG A 51 37.69 -5.46 6.15
N ALA A 52 38.81 -6.16 6.03
CA ALA A 52 38.83 -7.51 5.48
C ALA A 52 38.07 -8.52 6.37
N LEU A 53 38.01 -8.28 7.68
CA LEU A 53 37.19 -9.06 8.60
C LEU A 53 35.69 -8.81 8.40
N ALA A 54 35.30 -7.54 8.25
CA ALA A 54 33.91 -7.16 8.01
C ALA A 54 33.38 -7.76 6.71
N GLU A 55 34.15 -7.69 5.63
CA GLU A 55 33.77 -8.27 4.34
C GLU A 55 33.56 -9.79 4.43
N ARG A 56 34.49 -10.51 5.07
CA ARG A 56 34.36 -11.96 5.28
C ARG A 56 33.19 -12.32 6.19
N PHE A 57 33.02 -11.60 7.29
CA PHE A 57 31.90 -11.80 8.20
C PHE A 57 30.57 -11.61 7.47
N MET A 58 30.43 -10.56 6.68
CA MET A 58 29.22 -10.31 5.88
C MET A 58 28.98 -11.41 4.85
N ALA A 59 30.01 -11.92 4.19
CA ALA A 59 29.91 -13.00 3.21
C ALA A 59 29.47 -14.33 3.86
N ASP A 60 30.10 -14.70 4.99
CA ASP A 60 29.83 -15.96 5.69
C ASP A 60 28.45 -15.96 6.36
N GLU A 61 28.04 -14.82 6.92
CA GLU A 61 26.82 -14.72 7.71
C GLU A 61 25.59 -14.37 6.85
N ALA A 62 25.76 -13.85 5.62
CA ALA A 62 24.65 -13.54 4.71
C ALA A 62 23.73 -14.74 4.47
N ALA A 63 24.30 -15.94 4.24
CA ALA A 63 23.52 -17.16 4.03
C ALA A 63 22.79 -17.62 5.30
N ARG A 64 23.38 -17.37 6.47
CA ARG A 64 22.84 -17.79 7.77
C ARG A 64 21.70 -16.91 8.25
N PHE A 65 21.80 -15.60 8.04
CA PHE A 65 20.78 -14.65 8.45
C PHE A 65 19.68 -14.43 7.40
N ALA A 66 19.89 -14.77 6.13
CA ALA A 66 18.88 -14.62 5.08
C ALA A 66 17.51 -15.22 5.46
N PRO A 67 17.39 -16.45 6.03
CA PRO A 67 16.11 -17.00 6.45
C PRO A 67 15.47 -16.24 7.63
N VAL A 68 16.27 -15.70 8.56
CA VAL A 68 15.78 -14.93 9.70
C VAL A 68 15.30 -13.55 9.25
N LEU A 69 16.08 -12.86 8.42
CA LEU A 69 15.71 -11.59 7.82
C LEU A 69 14.44 -11.73 6.97
N ARG A 70 14.33 -12.79 6.17
CA ARG A 70 13.14 -13.09 5.38
C ARG A 70 11.93 -13.36 6.27
N ARG A 71 12.07 -14.15 7.34
CA ARG A 71 10.98 -14.37 8.30
C ARG A 71 10.56 -13.11 9.04
N SER A 72 11.51 -12.27 9.45
CA SER A 72 11.20 -10.98 10.09
C SER A 72 10.53 -10.01 9.11
N TRP A 73 10.97 -10.01 7.85
CA TRP A 73 10.33 -9.28 6.76
C TRP A 73 8.91 -9.78 6.50
N ASP A 74 8.72 -11.09 6.35
CA ASP A 74 7.41 -11.71 6.13
C ASP A 74 6.48 -11.49 7.33
N ALA A 75 6.99 -11.54 8.56
CA ALA A 75 6.23 -11.26 9.77
C ALA A 75 5.83 -9.78 9.85
N CYS A 76 6.74 -8.85 9.54
CA CYS A 76 6.45 -7.42 9.47
C CYS A 76 5.42 -7.13 8.36
N THR A 77 5.56 -7.79 7.22
CA THR A 77 4.65 -7.70 6.07
C THR A 77 3.27 -8.23 6.45
N LYS A 78 3.17 -9.43 7.04
CA LYS A 78 1.91 -10.00 7.54
C LYS A 78 1.26 -9.16 8.63
N MET A 79 2.04 -8.54 9.53
CA MET A 79 1.50 -7.64 10.56
C MET A 79 0.99 -6.33 9.95
N ARG A 80 1.72 -5.80 8.94
CA ARG A 80 1.27 -4.64 8.15
C ARG A 80 0.00 -4.97 7.39
N GLU A 81 -0.02 -6.10 6.69
CA GLU A 81 -1.21 -6.61 6.00
C GLU A 81 -2.36 -6.78 7.00
N ALA A 82 -2.20 -7.49 8.11
CA ALA A 82 -3.24 -7.69 9.12
C ALA A 82 -3.79 -6.37 9.69
N ARG A 83 -2.91 -5.39 9.95
CA ARG A 83 -3.34 -4.02 10.30
C ARG A 83 -4.04 -3.33 9.14
N GLN A 84 -3.63 -3.55 7.90
CA GLN A 84 -4.28 -3.04 6.69
C GLN A 84 -5.66 -3.69 6.46
N TRP A 85 -5.86 -4.97 6.80
CA TRP A 85 -7.14 -5.68 6.77
C TRP A 85 -8.15 -5.12 7.78
N GLU A 86 -7.69 -4.76 8.98
CA GLU A 86 -8.52 -4.15 10.03
C GLU A 86 -8.72 -2.62 9.80
N SER A 87 -7.70 -1.96 9.22
CA SER A 87 -7.69 -0.53 8.91
C SER A 87 -8.42 -0.17 7.62
N ALA A 88 -8.50 -1.01 6.59
CA ALA A 88 -9.19 -0.69 5.33
C ALA A 88 -10.69 -0.40 5.51
N ARG A 89 -11.30 -0.83 6.62
CA ARG A 89 -12.68 -0.47 7.00
C ARG A 89 -12.78 0.89 7.70
N HIS A 90 -11.67 1.43 8.18
CA HIS A 90 -11.56 2.63 9.02
C HIS A 90 -10.63 3.71 8.46
N ASN A 91 -9.89 3.43 7.37
CA ASN A 91 -8.98 4.39 6.77
C ASN A 91 -9.74 5.27 5.77
N PRO A 92 -9.80 6.60 5.99
CA PRO A 92 -10.59 7.47 5.14
C PRO A 92 -10.07 7.52 3.70
N PHE A 93 -8.75 7.42 3.52
CA PHE A 93 -8.14 7.45 2.20
C PHE A 93 -8.53 6.23 1.35
N ASP A 94 -8.42 5.03 1.93
CA ASP A 94 -8.81 3.79 1.26
C ASP A 94 -10.28 3.83 0.84
N ARG A 95 -11.17 4.29 1.73
CA ARG A 95 -12.61 4.38 1.44
C ARG A 95 -12.92 5.38 0.32
N ILE A 96 -12.27 6.54 0.33
CA ILE A 96 -12.34 7.55 -0.73
C ILE A 96 -11.91 6.94 -2.06
N LEU A 97 -10.82 6.17 -2.08
CA LEU A 97 -10.25 5.60 -3.30
C LEU A 97 -11.09 4.46 -3.89
N ILE A 98 -11.85 3.75 -3.05
CA ILE A 98 -12.75 2.67 -3.47
C ILE A 98 -14.06 3.20 -4.09
N LYS A 99 -14.54 4.36 -3.62
CA LYS A 99 -15.85 4.91 -4.01
C LYS A 99 -16.14 4.88 -5.52
N PRO A 100 -15.21 5.25 -6.42
CA PRO A 100 -15.47 5.28 -7.86
C PRO A 100 -15.90 3.93 -8.45
N PHE A 101 -15.39 2.82 -7.93
CA PHE A 101 -15.67 1.47 -8.44
C PHE A 101 -16.49 0.60 -7.48
N ALA A 102 -17.01 1.17 -6.40
CA ALA A 102 -17.74 0.43 -5.37
C ALA A 102 -18.98 -0.31 -5.92
N HIS A 103 -19.62 0.24 -6.95
CA HIS A 103 -20.76 -0.36 -7.64
C HIS A 103 -20.46 -1.68 -8.34
N LEU A 104 -19.19 -2.00 -8.58
CA LEU A 104 -18.75 -3.26 -9.18
C LEU A 104 -18.72 -4.43 -8.20
N PHE A 105 -18.82 -4.16 -6.89
CA PHE A 105 -18.90 -5.21 -5.87
C PHE A 105 -20.30 -5.84 -5.81
N PRO A 106 -20.45 -7.04 -5.24
CA PRO A 106 -21.79 -7.59 -4.99
C PRO A 106 -22.54 -6.74 -3.96
N PRO A 107 -23.88 -6.71 -4.02
CA PRO A 107 -24.68 -5.91 -3.11
C PRO A 107 -24.46 -6.32 -1.65
N ARG A 108 -24.33 -5.33 -0.77
CA ARG A 108 -24.23 -5.52 0.68
C ARG A 108 -24.99 -4.39 1.36
N GLN A 109 -25.67 -4.71 2.45
CA GLN A 109 -26.44 -3.70 3.20
C GLN A 109 -25.53 -2.56 3.68
N GLY A 110 -25.89 -1.33 3.33
CA GLY A 110 -25.17 -0.13 3.75
C GLY A 110 -23.95 0.24 2.91
N ASP A 111 -23.78 -0.33 1.71
CA ASP A 111 -22.79 0.13 0.73
C ASP A 111 -23.32 0.22 -0.71
N ASP A 112 -22.46 0.68 -1.63
CA ASP A 112 -22.81 1.00 -3.01
C ASP A 112 -22.77 -0.20 -3.98
N GLY A 113 -22.57 -1.44 -3.52
CA GLY A 113 -22.39 -2.61 -4.41
C GLY A 113 -23.62 -2.99 -5.23
N VAL A 114 -23.42 -3.42 -6.49
CA VAL A 114 -24.51 -3.80 -7.43
C VAL A 114 -24.20 -5.08 -8.23
N SER A 115 -23.11 -5.13 -9.00
CA SER A 115 -22.97 -6.10 -10.11
C SER A 115 -22.22 -7.39 -9.80
N GLY A 116 -21.36 -7.39 -8.78
CA GLY A 116 -20.57 -8.58 -8.42
C GLY A 116 -19.40 -8.92 -9.37
N VAL A 117 -19.03 -8.01 -10.27
CA VAL A 117 -17.84 -8.15 -11.14
C VAL A 117 -16.56 -8.28 -10.30
N LEU A 118 -16.49 -7.55 -9.19
CA LEU A 118 -15.35 -7.58 -8.25
C LEU A 118 -15.73 -8.26 -6.94
N SER A 119 -14.76 -8.89 -6.28
CA SER A 119 -14.88 -9.32 -4.88
C SER A 119 -14.18 -8.33 -3.94
N ARG A 120 -14.79 -8.02 -2.80
CA ARG A 120 -14.16 -7.20 -1.74
C ARG A 120 -12.87 -7.84 -1.17
N ARG A 121 -12.66 -9.15 -1.39
CA ARG A 121 -11.40 -9.84 -1.04
C ARG A 121 -10.20 -9.23 -1.74
N MET A 122 -10.39 -8.53 -2.87
CA MET A 122 -9.30 -7.88 -3.61
C MET A 122 -8.72 -6.64 -2.93
N LEU A 123 -9.46 -6.01 -2.00
CA LEU A 123 -9.17 -4.67 -1.52
C LEU A 123 -7.76 -4.52 -0.93
N PRO A 124 -7.21 -5.47 -0.16
CA PRO A 124 -5.87 -5.29 0.38
C PRO A 124 -4.76 -5.43 -0.64
N GLY A 125 -4.91 -6.35 -1.58
CA GLY A 125 -4.03 -6.40 -2.76
C GLY A 125 -4.08 -5.11 -3.57
N PHE A 126 -5.27 -4.52 -3.74
CA PHE A 126 -5.47 -3.22 -4.40
C PHE A 126 -4.77 -2.09 -3.64
N HIS A 127 -5.01 -1.92 -2.33
CA HIS A 127 -4.37 -0.87 -1.53
C HIS A 127 -2.84 -1.02 -1.52
N MET A 128 -2.33 -2.25 -1.42
CA MET A 128 -0.91 -2.50 -1.50
C MET A 128 -0.34 -2.16 -2.89
N ALA A 129 -1.07 -2.44 -3.97
CA ALA A 129 -0.66 -2.04 -5.31
C ALA A 129 -0.56 -0.51 -5.43
N VAL A 130 -1.56 0.22 -4.91
CA VAL A 130 -1.58 1.69 -4.88
C VAL A 130 -0.40 2.23 -4.07
N ASP A 131 -0.18 1.75 -2.84
CA ASP A 131 0.96 2.12 -2.00
C ASP A 131 2.30 1.93 -2.74
N LYS A 132 2.48 0.79 -3.41
CA LYS A 132 3.68 0.52 -4.23
C LYS A 132 3.81 1.42 -5.47
N MET A 133 2.71 1.94 -6.00
CA MET A 133 2.72 2.85 -7.16
C MET A 133 3.04 4.29 -6.76
N ILE A 134 2.42 4.78 -5.66
CA ILE A 134 2.52 6.19 -5.27
C ILE A 134 3.65 6.44 -4.28
N GLY A 135 4.13 5.39 -3.61
CA GLY A 135 5.21 5.43 -2.65
C GLY A 135 4.77 5.89 -1.24
N PRO A 136 5.56 5.55 -0.21
CA PRO A 136 5.14 5.71 1.18
C PRO A 136 4.93 7.17 1.60
N ALA A 137 5.74 8.10 1.07
CA ALA A 137 5.64 9.52 1.42
C ALA A 137 4.32 10.14 0.94
N LEU A 138 3.92 9.84 -0.30
CA LEU A 138 2.65 10.32 -0.86
C LEU A 138 1.48 9.61 -0.19
N PHE A 139 1.58 8.30 0.04
CA PHE A 139 0.54 7.54 0.75
C PHE A 139 0.25 8.10 2.15
N GLU A 140 1.29 8.37 2.95
CA GLU A 140 1.13 9.01 4.27
C GLU A 140 0.53 10.41 4.18
N GLN A 141 0.90 11.19 3.15
CA GLN A 141 0.30 12.51 2.93
C GLN A 141 -1.19 12.40 2.61
N CYS A 142 -1.58 11.44 1.77
CA CYS A 142 -2.98 11.17 1.44
C CYS A 142 -3.76 10.77 2.68
N GLN A 143 -3.24 9.85 3.51
CA GLN A 143 -3.89 9.47 4.77
C GLN A 143 -4.13 10.67 5.69
N ARG A 144 -3.11 11.54 5.88
CA ARG A 144 -3.28 12.75 6.71
C ARG A 144 -4.32 13.70 6.16
N LYS A 145 -4.31 13.95 4.85
CA LYS A 145 -5.29 14.84 4.19
C LYS A 145 -6.70 14.28 4.27
N SER A 146 -6.88 13.00 3.97
CA SER A 146 -8.18 12.34 4.07
C SER A 146 -8.72 12.32 5.49
N GLN A 147 -7.86 12.15 6.50
CA GLN A 147 -8.27 12.27 7.90
C GLN A 147 -8.71 13.69 8.26
N ALA A 148 -7.95 14.71 7.83
CA ALA A 148 -8.34 16.10 8.07
C ALA A 148 -9.67 16.47 7.40
N ILE A 149 -9.91 15.97 6.18
CA ILE A 149 -11.22 16.12 5.50
C ILE A 149 -12.31 15.43 6.32
N LEU A 150 -12.10 14.18 6.72
CA LEU A 150 -13.05 13.42 7.52
C LEU A 150 -13.44 14.15 8.81
N ASP A 151 -12.46 14.70 9.52
CA ASP A 151 -12.67 15.40 10.79
C ASP A 151 -13.52 16.67 10.62
N ARG A 152 -13.44 17.35 9.47
CA ARG A 152 -14.29 18.51 9.15
C ARG A 152 -15.74 18.14 8.87
N HIS A 153 -15.99 16.93 8.37
CA HIS A 153 -17.33 16.43 8.01
C HIS A 153 -17.91 15.49 9.08
N ARG A 154 -17.28 15.43 10.25
CA ARG A 154 -17.75 14.63 11.37
C ARG A 154 -18.85 15.38 12.12
N ALA A 155 -20.00 14.74 12.27
CA ALA A 155 -21.12 15.21 13.06
C ALA A 155 -21.34 14.30 14.29
N ASP A 156 -22.21 14.73 15.21
CA ASP A 156 -22.51 14.01 16.45
C ASP A 156 -23.16 12.63 16.21
N ASP A 157 -23.84 12.45 15.08
CA ASP A 157 -24.54 11.23 14.66
C ASP A 157 -23.73 10.33 13.72
N GLY A 158 -22.54 10.77 13.29
CA GLY A 158 -21.64 10.02 12.43
C GLY A 158 -20.95 10.87 11.38
N THR A 159 -20.38 10.20 10.37
CA THR A 159 -19.78 10.86 9.20
C THR A 159 -20.73 10.76 8.03
N ASP A 160 -21.05 11.91 7.43
CA ASP A 160 -21.68 11.96 6.11
C ASP A 160 -20.63 11.71 5.02
N TRP A 161 -20.51 10.45 4.60
CA TRP A 161 -19.59 10.05 3.53
C TRP A 161 -19.96 10.64 2.17
N ALA A 162 -21.22 11.03 1.93
CA ALA A 162 -21.59 11.68 0.69
C ALA A 162 -20.93 13.07 0.61
N GLN A 163 -20.93 13.82 1.71
CA GLN A 163 -20.24 15.12 1.78
C GLN A 163 -18.72 14.98 1.70
N VAL A 164 -18.14 13.97 2.35
CA VAL A 164 -16.69 13.69 2.24
C VAL A 164 -16.30 13.42 0.79
N HIS A 165 -17.08 12.63 0.04
CA HIS A 165 -16.79 12.34 -1.37
C HIS A 165 -17.06 13.53 -2.29
N ALA A 166 -17.99 14.42 -1.93
CA ALA A 166 -18.27 15.66 -2.68
C ALA A 166 -17.29 16.80 -2.38
N ASP A 167 -16.47 16.70 -1.33
CA ASP A 167 -15.47 17.70 -0.97
C ASP A 167 -14.44 17.89 -2.11
N ARG A 168 -14.21 19.14 -2.50
CA ARG A 168 -13.29 19.49 -3.60
C ARG A 168 -11.85 19.07 -3.30
N GLU A 169 -11.43 19.08 -2.04
CA GLU A 169 -10.11 18.59 -1.64
C GLU A 169 -10.03 17.07 -1.76
N THR A 170 -11.12 16.33 -1.50
CA THR A 170 -11.19 14.88 -1.75
C THR A 170 -11.00 14.59 -3.23
N LEU A 171 -11.74 15.28 -4.10
CA LEU A 171 -11.65 15.10 -5.56
C LEU A 171 -10.23 15.41 -6.07
N ALA A 172 -9.66 16.54 -5.63
CA ALA A 172 -8.30 16.92 -6.00
C ALA A 172 -7.26 15.89 -5.52
N LEU A 173 -7.41 15.37 -4.30
CA LEU A 173 -6.53 14.35 -3.75
C LEU A 173 -6.60 13.06 -4.56
N CYS A 174 -7.80 12.60 -4.93
CA CYS A 174 -7.98 11.45 -5.80
C CYS A 174 -7.29 11.66 -7.15
N PHE A 175 -7.48 12.81 -7.79
CA PHE A 175 -6.84 13.09 -9.07
C PHE A 175 -5.32 13.10 -8.98
N ASP A 176 -4.74 13.73 -7.95
CA ASP A 176 -3.30 13.74 -7.73
C ASP A 176 -2.74 12.30 -7.64
N VAL A 177 -3.42 11.42 -6.89
CA VAL A 177 -3.05 10.01 -6.77
C VAL A 177 -3.19 9.27 -8.11
N LEU A 178 -4.32 9.46 -8.80
CA LEU A 178 -4.62 8.78 -10.06
C LEU A 178 -3.64 9.17 -11.18
N VAL A 179 -3.17 10.42 -11.20
CA VAL A 179 -2.11 10.85 -12.13
C VAL A 179 -0.82 10.04 -11.91
N VAL A 180 -0.40 9.87 -10.65
CA VAL A 180 0.79 9.08 -10.32
C VAL A 180 0.57 7.60 -10.65
N VAL A 181 -0.60 7.06 -10.33
CA VAL A 181 -0.97 5.68 -10.68
C VAL A 181 -0.90 5.47 -12.18
N ALA A 182 -1.51 6.33 -13.00
CA ALA A 182 -1.48 6.23 -14.46
C ALA A 182 -0.06 6.29 -15.02
N HIS A 183 0.80 7.15 -14.47
CA HIS A 183 2.20 7.23 -14.89
C HIS A 183 2.95 5.91 -14.68
N SER A 184 2.61 5.14 -13.62
CA SER A 184 3.22 3.83 -13.37
C SER A 184 2.91 2.77 -14.46
N PHE A 185 1.92 3.03 -15.33
CA PHE A 185 1.52 2.18 -16.45
C PHE A 185 2.19 2.55 -17.78
N ALA A 186 3.37 3.19 -17.76
CA ALA A 186 4.14 3.48 -18.98
C ALA A 186 4.37 2.25 -19.87
N ASN A 187 4.56 1.06 -19.26
CA ASN A 187 4.41 -0.23 -19.93
C ASN A 187 3.12 -0.89 -19.44
N PHE A 188 2.02 -0.59 -20.14
CA PHE A 188 0.67 -0.91 -19.70
C PHE A 188 0.47 -2.41 -19.44
N ASP A 189 0.78 -3.25 -20.42
CA ASP A 189 0.51 -4.70 -20.36
C ASP A 189 1.31 -5.34 -19.22
N ARG A 190 2.61 -5.03 -19.12
CA ARG A 190 3.46 -5.54 -18.03
C ARG A 190 2.98 -5.06 -16.67
N ARG A 191 2.52 -3.79 -16.57
CA ARG A 191 2.07 -3.23 -15.30
C ARG A 191 0.71 -3.77 -14.88
N ARG A 192 -0.22 -4.00 -15.82
CA ARG A 192 -1.47 -4.72 -15.60
C ARG A 192 -1.20 -6.12 -15.06
N ASP A 193 -0.32 -6.88 -15.69
CA ASP A 193 -0.03 -8.27 -15.30
C ASP A 193 0.58 -8.32 -13.89
N TRP A 194 1.49 -7.39 -13.59
CA TRP A 194 2.02 -7.20 -12.23
C TRP A 194 0.90 -6.87 -11.23
N PHE A 195 0.00 -5.94 -11.57
CA PHE A 195 -1.09 -5.51 -10.71
C PHE A 195 -2.04 -6.67 -10.39
N VAL A 196 -2.49 -7.39 -11.42
CA VAL A 196 -3.39 -8.54 -11.29
C VAL A 196 -2.75 -9.64 -10.44
N THR A 197 -1.47 -9.93 -10.69
CA THR A 197 -0.73 -10.93 -9.91
C THR A 197 -0.60 -10.51 -8.44
N LEU A 198 -0.31 -9.23 -8.19
CA LEU A 198 -0.18 -8.70 -6.84
C LEU A 198 -1.51 -8.78 -6.08
N VAL A 199 -2.62 -8.40 -6.72
CA VAL A 199 -3.96 -8.49 -6.12
C VAL A 199 -4.31 -9.94 -5.80
N ASN A 200 -4.14 -10.85 -6.77
CA ASN A 200 -4.51 -12.25 -6.59
C ASN A 200 -3.66 -12.99 -5.55
N SER A 201 -2.41 -12.57 -5.34
CA SER A 201 -1.55 -13.12 -4.29
C SER A 201 -1.88 -12.61 -2.88
N HIS A 202 -2.71 -11.57 -2.76
CA HIS A 202 -3.07 -10.92 -1.49
C HIS A 202 -4.59 -10.78 -1.34
N LEU A 203 -5.34 -11.74 -1.89
CA LEU A 203 -6.77 -11.84 -1.65
C LEU A 203 -7.05 -12.15 -0.19
N GLY A 204 -8.19 -11.64 0.29
CA GLY A 204 -8.64 -11.91 1.64
C GLY A 204 -9.01 -13.33 1.87
N PRO A 205 -9.05 -13.77 3.13
CA PRO A 205 -9.62 -15.07 3.44
C PRO A 205 -11.05 -15.12 2.90
N ALA A 206 -11.39 -16.22 2.22
CA ALA A 206 -12.77 -16.51 1.89
C ALA A 206 -13.47 -17.02 3.15
N GLU A 207 -14.73 -16.64 3.34
CA GLU A 207 -15.57 -17.33 4.32
C GLU A 207 -15.90 -18.74 3.81
N ALA A 208 -16.11 -19.68 4.73
CA ALA A 208 -16.39 -21.06 4.37
C ALA A 208 -17.70 -21.13 3.56
N GLY A 209 -17.63 -21.67 2.34
CA GLY A 209 -18.79 -21.76 1.43
C GLY A 209 -19.18 -20.45 0.74
N ALA A 210 -18.36 -19.40 0.84
CA ALA A 210 -18.62 -18.15 0.12
C ALA A 210 -18.58 -18.35 -1.40
N ILE A 211 -19.49 -17.68 -2.11
CA ILE A 211 -19.60 -17.73 -3.58
C ILE A 211 -18.30 -17.26 -4.24
N ASP A 212 -17.59 -16.32 -3.61
CA ASP A 212 -16.36 -15.75 -4.12
C ASP A 212 -15.10 -16.49 -3.63
N ALA A 213 -15.21 -17.69 -3.05
CA ALA A 213 -14.07 -18.44 -2.51
C ALA A 213 -12.97 -18.70 -3.55
N HIS A 214 -13.35 -18.95 -4.79
CA HIS A 214 -12.44 -19.16 -5.91
C HIS A 214 -12.30 -17.93 -6.82
N TRP A 215 -12.86 -16.79 -6.42
CA TRP A 215 -12.77 -15.56 -7.20
C TRP A 215 -11.31 -15.11 -7.33
N GLN A 216 -10.96 -14.64 -8.52
CA GLN A 216 -9.69 -13.98 -8.82
C GLN A 216 -9.96 -12.76 -9.70
N LEU A 217 -9.13 -11.74 -9.57
CA LEU A 217 -9.13 -10.61 -10.48
C LEU A 217 -8.66 -11.09 -11.85
N THR A 218 -9.54 -10.93 -12.84
CA THR A 218 -9.24 -11.21 -14.26
C THR A 218 -8.81 -9.93 -14.97
N GLU A 219 -8.32 -10.07 -16.20
CA GLU A 219 -8.05 -8.91 -17.06
C GLU A 219 -9.31 -8.08 -17.32
N HIS A 220 -10.45 -8.72 -17.56
CA HIS A 220 -11.73 -8.03 -17.71
C HIS A 220 -12.12 -7.28 -16.43
N GLY A 221 -12.04 -7.93 -15.26
CA GLY A 221 -12.31 -7.28 -13.98
C GLY A 221 -11.37 -6.11 -13.69
N PHE A 222 -10.09 -6.23 -14.07
CA PHE A 222 -9.14 -5.13 -14.01
C PHE A 222 -9.58 -3.95 -14.88
N ALA A 223 -9.95 -4.20 -16.14
CA ALA A 223 -10.37 -3.15 -17.06
C ALA A 223 -11.62 -2.41 -16.53
N GLU A 224 -12.63 -3.14 -16.06
CA GLU A 224 -13.84 -2.55 -15.48
C GLU A 224 -13.52 -1.70 -14.24
N MET A 225 -12.69 -2.22 -13.33
CA MET A 225 -12.25 -1.49 -12.15
C MET A 225 -11.49 -0.21 -12.53
N MET A 226 -10.52 -0.29 -13.44
CA MET A 226 -9.70 0.86 -13.82
C MET A 226 -10.52 1.91 -14.59
N ARG A 227 -11.48 1.50 -15.44
CA ARG A 227 -12.40 2.45 -16.09
C ARG A 227 -13.25 3.20 -15.09
N ALA A 228 -13.84 2.48 -14.12
CA ALA A 228 -14.62 3.09 -13.05
C ALA A 228 -13.75 4.01 -12.16
N LEU A 229 -12.55 3.56 -11.79
CA LEU A 229 -11.61 4.33 -10.96
C LEU A 229 -11.20 5.66 -11.60
N PHE A 230 -11.02 5.68 -12.91
CA PHE A 230 -10.55 6.86 -13.64
C PHE A 230 -11.67 7.67 -14.31
N ALA A 231 -12.94 7.28 -14.18
CA ALA A 231 -14.05 7.87 -14.91
C ALA A 231 -14.13 9.40 -14.77
N ASP A 232 -14.05 9.91 -13.54
CA ASP A 232 -14.15 11.34 -13.26
C ASP A 232 -12.94 12.14 -13.79
N LEU A 233 -11.73 11.56 -13.70
CA LEU A 233 -10.53 12.21 -14.24
C LEU A 233 -10.59 12.25 -15.79
N LYS A 234 -11.09 11.19 -16.41
CA LYS A 234 -11.31 11.13 -17.86
C LYS A 234 -12.38 12.13 -18.31
N ALA A 235 -13.47 12.26 -17.55
CA ALA A 235 -14.51 13.26 -17.80
C ALA A 235 -13.97 14.69 -17.65
N LEU A 236 -13.17 14.96 -16.62
CA LEU A 236 -12.51 16.25 -16.45
C LEU A 236 -11.55 16.56 -17.60
N LEU A 237 -10.79 15.57 -18.08
CA LEU A 237 -9.92 15.73 -19.23
C LEU A 237 -10.70 16.07 -20.50
N ALA A 238 -11.86 15.45 -20.72
CA ALA A 238 -12.71 15.75 -21.86
C ALA A 238 -13.37 17.15 -21.77
N GLY A 239 -13.73 17.59 -20.57
CA GLY A 239 -14.45 18.85 -20.33
C GLY A 239 -13.56 20.08 -20.13
N ASP A 240 -12.40 19.93 -19.49
CA ASP A 240 -11.49 21.03 -19.13
C ASP A 240 -10.02 20.56 -19.10
N ALA A 241 -9.52 20.15 -20.26
CA ALA A 241 -8.13 19.74 -20.42
C ALA A 241 -7.14 20.88 -20.10
N ALA A 242 -7.54 22.14 -20.25
CA ALA A 242 -6.71 23.30 -19.96
C ALA A 242 -6.41 23.42 -18.46
N ALA A 243 -7.39 23.18 -17.59
CA ALA A 243 -7.17 23.14 -16.14
C ALA A 243 -6.20 22.02 -15.74
N LEU A 244 -6.31 20.84 -16.35
CA LEU A 244 -5.38 19.73 -16.10
C LEU A 244 -3.95 20.06 -16.57
N ARG A 245 -3.79 20.62 -17.77
CA ARG A 245 -2.49 21.06 -18.29
C ARG A 245 -1.86 22.12 -17.39
N LYS A 246 -2.65 23.07 -16.90
CA LYS A 246 -2.19 24.10 -15.95
C LYS A 246 -1.72 23.49 -14.63
N ARG A 247 -2.37 22.44 -14.13
CA ARG A 247 -2.04 21.81 -12.84
C ARG A 247 -0.86 20.83 -12.94
N TYR A 248 -0.84 19.99 -13.97
CA TYR A 248 0.07 18.84 -14.06
C TYR A 248 1.15 18.97 -15.16
N GLY A 249 1.02 19.97 -16.03
CA GLY A 249 1.90 20.17 -17.19
C GLY A 249 1.48 19.37 -18.41
N GLU A 250 1.94 19.83 -19.58
CA GLU A 250 1.59 19.27 -20.89
C GLU A 250 1.92 17.78 -20.98
N HIS A 251 3.16 17.43 -20.65
CA HIS A 251 3.67 16.07 -20.77
C HIS A 251 2.88 15.06 -19.93
N THR A 252 2.45 15.46 -18.73
CA THR A 252 1.64 14.59 -17.85
C THR A 252 0.26 14.33 -18.45
N VAL A 253 -0.35 15.34 -19.07
CA VAL A 253 -1.65 15.21 -19.72
C VAL A 253 -1.55 14.32 -20.97
N GLU A 254 -0.51 14.46 -21.77
CA GLU A 254 -0.26 13.57 -22.92
C GLU A 254 -0.08 12.11 -22.48
N ALA A 255 0.64 11.88 -21.38
CA ALA A 255 0.81 10.54 -20.80
C ALA A 255 -0.52 9.96 -20.31
N LEU A 256 -1.38 10.78 -19.68
CA LEU A 256 -2.74 10.39 -19.27
C LEU A 256 -3.63 10.02 -20.46
N GLU A 257 -3.60 10.81 -21.54
CA GLU A 257 -4.31 10.49 -22.78
C GLU A 257 -3.83 9.16 -23.38
N GLY A 258 -2.51 8.93 -23.36
CA GLY A 258 -1.90 7.66 -23.76
C GLY A 258 -2.39 6.48 -22.92
N PHE A 259 -2.43 6.65 -21.60
CA PHE A 259 -2.97 5.66 -20.67
C PHE A 259 -4.44 5.33 -20.95
N PHE A 260 -5.30 6.34 -21.16
CA PHE A 260 -6.71 6.10 -21.47
C PHE A 260 -6.93 5.37 -22.79
N ARG A 261 -6.16 5.69 -23.84
CA ARG A 261 -6.22 4.93 -25.10
C ARG A 261 -5.90 3.46 -24.92
N ARG A 262 -4.96 3.12 -24.04
CA ARG A 262 -4.59 1.73 -23.75
C ARG A 262 -5.63 1.01 -22.88
N LEU A 263 -6.30 1.74 -21.99
CA LEU A 263 -7.36 1.20 -21.13
C LEU A 263 -8.68 0.94 -21.89
N ASP A 264 -8.93 1.73 -22.95
CA ASP A 264 -10.13 1.61 -23.79
C ASP A 264 -9.97 0.62 -24.95
N ALA A 265 -8.72 0.27 -25.31
CA ALA A 265 -8.40 -0.72 -26.34
C ALA A 265 -8.77 -2.14 -25.90
#